data_AF-A0A812NEX1-F1
#
_entry.id   AF-A0A812NEX1-F1
#
_cell.length_a   1.000
_cell.length_b   1.000
_cell.length_c   1.000
_cell.angle_alpha   90.00
_cell.angle_beta   90.00
_cell.angle_gamma   90.00
#
_symmetry.space_group_name_H-M   'P 1'
#
loop_
_entity.id
_entity.type
_entity.pdbx_description
1 polymer ?
#
loop_
_entity_poly.entity_id
_entity_poly.type
_entity_poly.pdbx_seq_one_letter_code
_entity_poly.pdbx_strand_id
1 'polypeptide(L)'
;MAAMAAPMLLLCVLGVFGAKQIGDHSDINEHPAQSVSILQTQKQTAIATLKASCNDTELVCPYLSWLPFGYACAPRHVGCPVSCSSGEHVCHTPSTCETCAAVNYCSSQPCPMVCGFGQTICCDLSDNSLSCVDLDAGCPINCTEGAFSCHAPPSCAGCAGVNWCSSSPCPANCDASETSCSTTNSTFCVPFEQGCPANCSEQEYSCHSPGRVTGEAGVNWCSSTPCSPICNTSEVACALTNGSEVCVGREQGCPVSCAKHEHQCYAPPTCKNCTGLNWCSSDPCPQMCASHEISCSRHNGTNFCVKRKDGCPAKCSKEEHACHWPPHPPSKQAFNWCSTKKCPKACGATELACAEDDGSGSCVPRAEGCPVKCKKHEHQCHSPPAHADGSGRNWCSDVPCPANCSKGQVACLGADEAYTCHNRTAGCPANCSKRQHVCHSAPKDECPDCVAVNWCSEEQCPEACAADEITCPPHKGSGAFCRRLSQGCPVHCKASEHSCHAPPHCAGCMGSNWCSDKPCPLLCAADEMECVGSNGTEFCVLVSEGCPVSCRDEDYICHMSPQCAECVGTNWCSPTPCATSV
;
A
#
# COMPACT_ATOMS: atom_id res chain seq x y z
N MET A 1 58.70 1.81 -7.83
CA MET A 1 59.97 1.42 -8.48
C MET A 1 60.07 -0.09 -8.36
N ALA A 2 59.55 -0.82 -9.34
CA ALA A 2 60.29 -1.46 -10.46
C ALA A 2 60.91 -2.82 -10.02
N ALA A 3 60.85 -3.92 -10.76
CA ALA A 3 60.13 -4.33 -11.97
C ALA A 3 60.38 -5.85 -12.18
N MET A 4 59.37 -6.53 -12.75
CA MET A 4 59.38 -7.55 -13.81
C MET A 4 60.46 -8.66 -13.87
N ALA A 5 59.99 -9.91 -14.09
CA ALA A 5 60.18 -10.61 -15.38
C ALA A 5 59.33 -11.90 -15.48
N ALA A 6 58.54 -11.99 -16.55
CA ALA A 6 58.01 -13.23 -17.16
C ALA A 6 59.01 -13.75 -18.22
N PRO A 7 58.78 -14.90 -18.90
CA PRO A 7 58.18 -14.78 -20.25
C PRO A 7 57.33 -15.96 -20.81
N MET A 8 56.46 -15.56 -21.76
CA MET A 8 55.98 -16.11 -23.05
C MET A 8 55.40 -17.54 -23.20
N LEU A 9 54.32 -17.87 -23.96
CA LEU A 9 53.51 -17.37 -25.12
C LEU A 9 53.66 -18.32 -26.34
N LEU A 10 52.56 -18.93 -26.81
CA LEU A 10 52.38 -19.31 -28.22
C LEU A 10 50.89 -19.30 -28.62
N LEU A 11 50.60 -18.52 -29.67
CA LEU A 11 49.34 -18.33 -30.38
C LEU A 11 49.16 -19.37 -31.51
N CYS A 12 47.92 -19.68 -31.86
CA CYS A 12 47.51 -19.91 -33.25
C CYS A 12 46.04 -19.50 -33.45
N VAL A 13 45.76 -18.91 -34.62
CA VAL A 13 44.58 -18.11 -34.97
C VAL A 13 43.82 -18.76 -36.15
N LEU A 14 42.52 -18.42 -36.26
CA LEU A 14 41.64 -18.35 -37.44
C LEU A 14 40.82 -19.59 -37.86
N GLY A 15 39.53 -19.34 -38.12
CA GLY A 15 38.68 -20.20 -38.94
C GLY A 15 37.17 -19.94 -38.84
N VAL A 16 36.69 -18.78 -39.31
CA VAL A 16 35.26 -18.52 -39.60
C VAL A 16 34.96 -19.01 -41.02
N PHE A 17 34.00 -19.93 -41.17
CA PHE A 17 33.19 -20.21 -42.37
C PHE A 17 31.88 -20.85 -41.86
N GLY A 18 30.65 -20.49 -42.24
CA GLY A 18 30.20 -19.86 -43.48
C GLY A 18 29.81 -20.91 -44.52
N ALA A 19 28.64 -21.56 -44.38
CA ALA A 19 28.01 -22.38 -45.43
C ALA A 19 26.49 -22.16 -45.37
N LYS A 20 25.88 -21.31 -46.21
CA LYS A 20 25.62 -21.38 -47.66
C LYS A 20 24.33 -22.17 -47.98
N GLN A 21 23.25 -21.40 -48.11
CA GLN A 21 22.08 -21.77 -48.91
C GLN A 21 22.51 -21.91 -50.38
N ILE A 22 22.15 -23.04 -50.99
CA ILE A 22 21.92 -23.20 -52.42
C ILE A 22 20.63 -24.01 -52.53
N GLY A 23 19.64 -23.47 -53.23
CA GLY A 23 18.50 -24.26 -53.69
C GLY A 23 18.87 -25.02 -54.96
N ASP A 24 18.19 -26.14 -55.21
CA ASP A 24 17.51 -26.27 -56.49
C ASP A 24 16.40 -27.32 -56.45
N HIS A 25 15.41 -27.03 -57.30
CA HIS A 25 14.26 -27.84 -57.66
C HIS A 25 14.68 -29.17 -58.31
N SER A 26 14.03 -30.29 -57.95
CA SER A 26 13.52 -31.26 -58.92
C SER A 26 12.62 -32.30 -58.24
N ASP A 27 11.49 -32.53 -58.89
CA ASP A 27 10.42 -33.46 -58.53
C ASP A 27 10.88 -34.91 -58.38
N ILE A 28 10.55 -35.55 -57.27
CA ILE A 28 10.25 -36.99 -57.21
C ILE A 28 9.09 -37.18 -56.22
N ASN A 29 7.92 -37.53 -56.76
CA ASN A 29 6.83 -38.17 -56.03
C ASN A 29 7.32 -39.47 -55.39
N GLU A 30 7.12 -39.66 -54.08
CA GLU A 30 6.53 -40.86 -53.44
C GLU A 30 6.70 -40.83 -51.90
N HIS A 31 5.65 -41.26 -51.19
CA HIS A 31 5.47 -41.40 -49.73
C HIS A 31 6.61 -42.18 -49.01
N PRO A 32 6.94 -41.91 -47.71
CA PRO A 32 6.05 -42.16 -46.56
C PRO A 32 6.19 -41.19 -45.36
N ALA A 33 5.12 -40.45 -45.04
CA ALA A 33 5.00 -39.64 -43.82
C ALA A 33 4.11 -40.28 -42.73
N GLN A 34 3.74 -41.56 -42.86
CA GLN A 34 2.78 -42.22 -41.96
C GLN A 34 3.41 -42.94 -40.75
N SER A 35 4.71 -43.24 -40.74
CA SER A 35 5.32 -44.06 -39.68
C SER A 35 5.70 -43.29 -38.40
N VAL A 36 6.04 -42.00 -38.50
CA VAL A 36 6.43 -41.19 -37.33
C VAL A 36 5.22 -40.76 -36.49
N SER A 37 4.07 -40.54 -37.15
CA SER A 37 2.81 -40.16 -36.50
C SER A 37 2.24 -41.31 -35.65
N ILE A 38 2.24 -42.54 -36.17
CA ILE A 38 1.70 -43.72 -35.46
C ILE A 38 2.50 -44.01 -34.18
N LEU A 39 3.82 -43.83 -34.17
CA LEU A 39 4.66 -44.08 -33.00
C LEU A 39 4.45 -43.02 -31.89
N GLN A 40 4.23 -41.75 -32.26
CA GLN A 40 3.90 -40.69 -31.29
C GLN A 40 2.49 -40.85 -30.73
N THR A 41 1.50 -41.21 -31.58
CA THR A 41 0.13 -41.47 -31.12
C THR A 41 0.06 -42.69 -30.21
N GLN A 42 0.73 -43.81 -30.55
CA GLN A 42 0.79 -45.00 -29.68
C GLN A 42 1.45 -44.71 -28.32
N LYS A 43 2.51 -43.88 -28.29
CA LYS A 43 3.17 -43.49 -27.03
C LYS A 43 2.25 -42.63 -26.15
N GLN A 44 1.46 -41.74 -26.74
CA GLN A 44 0.50 -40.90 -25.99
C GLN A 44 -0.71 -41.69 -25.48
N THR A 45 -1.24 -42.64 -26.27
CA THR A 45 -2.35 -43.50 -25.83
C THR A 45 -1.93 -44.45 -24.70
N ALA A 46 -0.73 -45.02 -24.76
CA ALA A 46 -0.21 -45.87 -23.69
C ALA A 46 -0.08 -45.11 -22.36
N ILE A 47 0.44 -43.87 -22.38
CA ILE A 47 0.55 -43.02 -21.18
C ILE A 47 -0.82 -42.68 -20.58
N ALA A 48 -1.85 -42.47 -21.42
CA ALA A 48 -3.20 -42.20 -20.96
C ALA A 48 -3.87 -43.43 -20.31
N THR A 49 -3.68 -44.63 -20.86
CA THR A 49 -4.18 -45.89 -20.26
C THR A 49 -3.45 -46.24 -18.97
N LEU A 50 -2.16 -45.88 -18.86
CA LEU A 50 -1.35 -46.08 -17.65
C LEU A 50 -1.67 -45.10 -16.52
N LYS A 51 -2.08 -43.87 -16.84
CA LYS A 51 -2.61 -42.94 -15.83
C LYS A 51 -3.90 -43.45 -15.18
N ALA A 52 -4.64 -44.35 -15.84
CA ALA A 52 -5.83 -44.97 -15.25
C ALA A 52 -5.49 -46.13 -14.30
N SER A 53 -4.26 -46.64 -14.30
CA SER A 53 -3.86 -47.78 -13.45
C SER A 53 -3.13 -47.40 -12.16
N CYS A 54 -2.61 -46.17 -12.05
CA CYS A 54 -1.99 -45.67 -10.82
C CYS A 54 -2.94 -44.69 -10.12
N ASN A 55 -2.96 -44.69 -8.79
CA ASN A 55 -3.75 -43.73 -8.02
C ASN A 55 -3.14 -42.31 -8.09
N ASP A 56 -3.90 -41.26 -7.76
CA ASP A 56 -3.43 -39.86 -7.74
C ASP A 56 -2.25 -39.63 -6.75
N THR A 57 -2.05 -40.57 -5.82
CA THR A 57 -0.93 -40.59 -4.86
C THR A 57 0.32 -41.29 -5.39
N GLU A 58 0.30 -41.78 -6.64
CA GLU A 58 1.36 -42.59 -7.25
C GLU A 58 1.93 -41.94 -8.53
N LEU A 59 3.14 -42.36 -8.90
CA LEU A 59 3.86 -41.96 -10.09
C LEU A 59 3.91 -43.12 -11.08
N VAL A 60 3.68 -42.82 -12.35
CA VAL A 60 3.94 -43.78 -13.43
C VAL A 60 5.43 -43.75 -13.75
N CYS A 61 6.13 -44.82 -13.36
CA CYS A 61 7.58 -44.95 -13.48
C CYS A 61 7.94 -45.82 -14.68
N PRO A 62 8.69 -45.29 -15.68
CA PRO A 62 9.19 -46.11 -16.77
C PRO A 62 10.33 -47.00 -16.25
N TYR A 63 10.21 -48.31 -16.40
CA TYR A 63 11.28 -49.26 -16.11
C TYR A 63 11.88 -49.79 -17.41
N LEU A 64 13.15 -49.49 -17.64
CA LEU A 64 13.95 -49.97 -18.77
C LEU A 64 14.36 -51.44 -18.52
N SER A 65 13.43 -52.36 -18.69
CA SER A 65 13.78 -53.77 -18.91
C SER A 65 14.07 -54.00 -20.41
N TRP A 66 14.93 -54.97 -20.73
CA TRP A 66 15.52 -55.24 -22.06
C TRP A 66 14.52 -55.72 -23.15
N LEU A 67 13.27 -55.24 -23.13
CA LEU A 67 12.09 -55.49 -23.98
C LEU A 67 10.99 -56.28 -23.24
N PRO A 68 9.70 -55.85 -23.32
CA PRO A 68 9.16 -54.54 -23.71
C PRO A 68 9.11 -53.53 -22.53
N PHE A 69 9.02 -52.23 -22.82
CA PHE A 69 8.96 -51.14 -21.82
C PHE A 69 7.85 -51.37 -20.79
N GLY A 70 8.25 -51.71 -19.56
CA GLY A 70 7.34 -51.86 -18.44
C GLY A 70 7.14 -50.53 -17.75
N TYR A 71 5.94 -50.32 -17.20
CA TYR A 71 5.64 -49.20 -16.33
C TYR A 71 5.19 -49.77 -14.98
N ALA A 72 5.60 -49.12 -13.90
CA ALA A 72 5.17 -49.46 -12.54
C ALA A 72 4.63 -48.21 -11.85
N CYS A 73 3.69 -48.40 -10.93
CA CYS A 73 3.27 -47.33 -10.03
C CYS A 73 4.23 -47.29 -8.84
N ALA A 74 4.72 -46.11 -8.46
CA ALA A 74 5.46 -45.90 -7.22
C ALA A 74 4.81 -44.80 -6.38
N PRO A 75 4.73 -44.92 -5.05
CA PRO A 75 4.18 -43.84 -4.23
C PRO A 75 4.92 -42.53 -4.46
N ARG A 76 4.19 -41.41 -4.54
CA ARG A 76 4.77 -40.08 -4.80
C ARG A 76 5.87 -39.70 -3.81
N HIS A 77 5.74 -40.07 -2.54
CA HIS A 77 6.76 -39.80 -1.51
C HIS A 77 8.01 -40.70 -1.62
N VAL A 78 7.93 -41.83 -2.32
CA VAL A 78 9.06 -42.75 -2.54
C VAL A 78 9.82 -42.40 -3.83
N GLY A 79 9.10 -41.92 -4.85
CA GLY A 79 9.67 -41.65 -6.16
C GLY A 79 9.88 -42.92 -6.99
N CYS A 80 10.21 -42.75 -8.28
CA CYS A 80 10.43 -43.88 -9.17
C CYS A 80 11.73 -44.61 -8.83
N PRO A 81 11.77 -45.96 -8.75
CA PRO A 81 13.00 -46.68 -8.48
C PRO A 81 14.00 -46.49 -9.62
N VAL A 82 15.27 -46.30 -9.28
CA VAL A 82 16.39 -46.23 -10.24
C VAL A 82 17.36 -47.38 -10.01
N SER A 83 18.00 -47.84 -11.08
CA SER A 83 19.08 -48.82 -11.03
C SER A 83 20.37 -48.13 -11.46
N CYS A 84 21.31 -48.00 -10.54
CA CYS A 84 22.56 -47.29 -10.78
C CYS A 84 23.71 -48.24 -11.14
N SER A 85 24.72 -47.70 -11.82
CA SER A 85 25.92 -48.45 -12.16
C SER A 85 26.72 -48.78 -10.91
N SER A 86 27.56 -49.82 -10.97
CA SER A 86 28.46 -50.16 -9.86
C SER A 86 29.34 -48.97 -9.50
N GLY A 87 29.31 -48.55 -8.23
CA GLY A 87 30.07 -47.40 -7.72
C GLY A 87 29.29 -46.08 -7.66
N GLU A 88 28.06 -46.03 -8.17
CA GLU A 88 27.17 -44.89 -8.00
C GLU A 88 26.28 -45.03 -6.75
N HIS A 89 25.82 -43.89 -6.23
CA HIS A 89 24.88 -43.79 -5.12
C HIS A 89 23.46 -43.59 -5.66
N VAL A 90 22.49 -44.31 -5.09
CA VAL A 90 21.06 -44.03 -5.30
C VAL A 90 20.67 -42.87 -4.40
N CYS A 91 20.46 -41.70 -4.98
CA CYS A 91 20.05 -40.50 -4.27
C CYS A 91 18.55 -40.32 -4.32
N HIS A 92 18.00 -39.87 -3.19
CA HIS A 92 16.58 -39.61 -3.01
C HIS A 92 16.39 -38.14 -2.66
N THR A 93 15.59 -37.44 -3.47
CA THR A 93 15.09 -36.10 -3.17
C THR A 93 13.63 -36.23 -2.78
N PRO A 94 13.26 -36.00 -1.49
CA PRO A 94 11.87 -36.06 -1.06
C PRO A 94 10.99 -35.03 -1.78
N SER A 95 9.67 -35.20 -1.72
CA SER A 95 8.74 -34.21 -2.27
C SER A 95 8.84 -32.88 -1.51
N THR A 96 9.14 -31.79 -2.21
CA THR A 96 9.27 -30.44 -1.64
C THR A 96 7.96 -29.65 -1.60
N CYS A 97 6.86 -30.25 -2.07
CA CYS A 97 5.52 -29.69 -1.99
C CYS A 97 4.48 -30.81 -1.92
N GLU A 98 3.28 -30.52 -1.43
CA GLU A 98 2.18 -31.48 -1.26
C GLU A 98 1.79 -32.18 -2.58
N THR A 99 1.95 -31.49 -3.71
CA THR A 99 1.66 -32.04 -5.05
C THR A 99 2.89 -32.50 -5.83
N CYS A 100 4.08 -32.36 -5.25
CA CYS A 100 5.34 -32.75 -5.85
C CYS A 100 5.61 -34.23 -5.60
N ALA A 101 6.41 -34.85 -6.44
CA ALA A 101 6.86 -36.21 -6.27
C ALA A 101 8.34 -36.24 -5.88
N ALA A 102 8.69 -37.20 -5.02
CA ALA A 102 10.07 -37.51 -4.76
C ALA A 102 10.77 -38.02 -6.02
N VAL A 103 12.05 -37.74 -6.14
CA VAL A 103 12.87 -38.09 -7.29
C VAL A 103 14.02 -38.95 -6.80
N ASN A 104 14.18 -40.14 -7.41
CA ASN A 104 15.39 -40.93 -7.23
C ASN A 104 16.29 -40.74 -8.47
N TYR A 105 17.59 -40.63 -8.26
CA TYR A 105 18.57 -40.48 -9.33
C TYR A 105 19.91 -41.11 -8.93
N CYS A 106 20.74 -41.40 -9.93
CA CYS A 106 22.08 -41.95 -9.71
C CYS A 106 23.11 -40.82 -9.65
N SER A 107 24.02 -40.88 -8.68
CA SER A 107 25.10 -39.91 -8.52
C SER A 107 26.44 -40.60 -8.30
N SER A 108 27.50 -40.10 -8.94
CA SER A 108 28.88 -40.54 -8.66
C SER A 108 29.47 -39.91 -7.40
N GLN A 109 28.75 -38.99 -6.76
CA GLN A 109 29.10 -38.35 -5.49
C GLN A 109 28.10 -38.75 -4.39
N PRO A 110 28.49 -38.69 -3.09
CA PRO A 110 27.56 -38.89 -1.98
C PRO A 110 26.32 -38.01 -2.13
N CYS A 111 25.16 -38.56 -1.79
CA CYS A 111 23.89 -37.88 -2.01
C CYS A 111 23.77 -36.62 -1.16
N PRO A 112 23.39 -35.47 -1.74
CA PRO A 112 23.09 -34.29 -0.95
C PRO A 112 21.90 -34.58 -0.05
N MET A 113 21.96 -34.11 1.19
CA MET A 113 20.79 -34.13 2.08
C MET A 113 19.76 -33.14 1.56
N VAL A 114 18.53 -33.60 1.36
CA VAL A 114 17.38 -32.75 1.04
C VAL A 114 16.23 -33.16 1.95
N CYS A 115 15.63 -32.19 2.64
CA CYS A 115 14.50 -32.43 3.52
C CYS A 115 13.17 -32.33 2.76
N GLY A 116 12.15 -33.04 3.26
CA GLY A 116 10.83 -33.03 2.65
C GLY A 116 10.03 -31.77 2.91
N PHE A 117 8.86 -31.68 2.27
CA PHE A 117 7.88 -30.65 2.58
C PHE A 117 7.52 -30.66 4.06
N GLY A 118 7.51 -29.49 4.69
CA GLY A 118 7.28 -29.39 6.12
C GLY A 118 8.52 -29.66 6.97
N GLN A 119 9.71 -29.77 6.39
CA GLN A 119 10.97 -30.01 7.11
C GLN A 119 12.06 -29.00 6.76
N THR A 120 13.01 -28.81 7.67
CA THR A 120 14.22 -27.99 7.49
C THR A 120 15.49 -28.80 7.75
N ILE A 121 16.60 -28.38 7.15
CA ILE A 121 17.93 -28.95 7.39
C ILE A 121 18.51 -28.31 8.64
N CYS A 122 18.92 -29.14 9.60
CA CYS A 122 19.59 -28.72 10.82
C CYS A 122 20.99 -29.28 10.86
N CYS A 123 21.96 -28.40 11.16
CA CYS A 123 23.34 -28.77 11.40
C CYS A 123 23.57 -28.90 12.90
N ASP A 124 23.88 -30.10 13.38
CA ASP A 124 24.37 -30.29 14.74
C ASP A 124 25.84 -29.86 14.77
N LEU A 125 26.09 -28.72 15.41
CA LEU A 125 27.44 -28.14 15.50
C LEU A 125 28.39 -28.99 16.34
N SER A 126 27.88 -29.92 17.15
CA SER A 126 28.72 -30.76 18.03
C SER A 126 29.47 -31.86 17.26
N ASP A 127 28.88 -32.40 16.20
CA ASP A 127 29.46 -33.47 15.38
C ASP A 127 29.48 -33.15 13.87
N ASN A 128 29.01 -31.95 13.49
CA ASN A 128 28.88 -31.48 12.12
C ASN A 128 28.00 -32.38 11.25
N SER A 129 27.03 -33.08 11.88
CA SER A 129 26.02 -33.87 11.19
C SER A 129 24.87 -32.99 10.72
N LEU A 130 24.28 -33.35 9.58
CA LEU A 130 23.06 -32.74 9.07
C LEU A 130 21.89 -33.68 9.39
N SER A 131 20.74 -33.12 9.75
CA SER A 131 19.49 -33.86 9.98
C SER A 131 18.30 -33.08 9.43
N CYS A 132 17.21 -33.79 9.10
CA CYS A 132 15.94 -33.17 8.74
C CYS A 132 15.01 -33.20 9.94
N VAL A 133 14.43 -32.06 10.27
CA VAL A 133 13.43 -31.92 11.34
C VAL A 133 12.21 -31.18 10.83
N ASP A 134 11.07 -31.37 11.48
CA ASP A 134 9.84 -30.69 11.08
C ASP A 134 9.98 -29.17 11.28
N LEU A 135 9.41 -28.40 10.35
CA LEU A 135 9.42 -26.93 10.39
C LEU A 135 8.85 -26.45 11.72
N ASP A 136 7.76 -27.02 12.21
CA ASP A 136 7.15 -26.61 13.48
C ASP A 136 8.03 -26.90 14.70
N ALA A 137 8.94 -27.89 14.63
CA ALA A 137 9.81 -28.23 15.76
C ALA A 137 11.07 -27.35 15.82
N GLY A 138 11.58 -26.92 14.66
CA GLY A 138 12.85 -26.21 14.57
C GLY A 138 14.07 -27.09 14.87
N CYS A 139 15.27 -26.54 14.70
CA CYS A 139 16.50 -27.30 14.92
C CYS A 139 16.75 -27.58 16.39
N PRO A 140 17.01 -28.83 16.81
CA PRO A 140 17.28 -29.16 18.20
C PRO A 140 18.55 -28.45 18.68
N ILE A 141 18.52 -27.99 19.93
CA ILE A 141 19.63 -27.30 20.59
C ILE A 141 19.93 -27.98 21.92
N ASN A 142 21.21 -27.97 22.31
CA ASN A 142 21.64 -28.38 23.64
C ASN A 142 22.00 -27.14 24.45
N CYS A 143 21.22 -26.87 25.50
CA CYS A 143 21.47 -25.77 26.41
C CYS A 143 22.36 -26.19 27.58
N THR A 144 23.17 -25.25 28.06
CA THR A 144 23.99 -25.46 29.27
C THR A 144 23.09 -25.69 30.49
N GLU A 145 23.62 -26.40 31.49
CA GLU A 145 22.88 -26.69 32.72
C GLU A 145 22.41 -25.40 33.38
N GLY A 146 21.10 -25.28 33.61
CA GLY A 146 20.45 -24.09 34.18
C GLY A 146 19.89 -23.08 33.17
N ALA A 147 20.15 -23.23 31.86
CA ALA A 147 19.49 -22.45 30.81
C ALA A 147 18.16 -23.09 30.38
N PHE A 148 17.21 -22.27 29.95
CA PHE A 148 15.92 -22.70 29.40
C PHE A 148 16.05 -22.97 27.91
N SER A 149 15.57 -24.12 27.45
CA SER A 149 15.42 -24.42 26.02
C SER A 149 14.09 -23.81 25.55
N CYS A 150 14.20 -22.76 24.76
CA CYS A 150 13.07 -21.99 24.27
C CYS A 150 12.76 -22.32 22.82
N HIS A 151 11.48 -22.25 22.47
CA HIS A 151 10.96 -22.57 21.15
C HIS A 151 10.00 -21.47 20.69
N ALA A 152 10.14 -21.07 19.43
CA ALA A 152 9.18 -20.25 18.72
C ALA A 152 8.69 -21.00 17.48
N PRO A 153 7.38 -21.20 17.31
CA PRO A 153 6.84 -21.82 16.12
C PRO A 153 7.06 -20.89 14.91
N PRO A 154 6.93 -21.43 13.69
CA PRO A 154 7.06 -20.64 12.46
C PRO A 154 6.14 -19.41 12.45
N SER A 155 6.70 -18.24 12.15
CA SER A 155 5.93 -17.01 11.95
C SER A 155 5.32 -16.89 10.55
N CYS A 156 5.72 -17.77 9.63
CA CYS A 156 5.29 -17.74 8.24
C CYS A 156 5.11 -19.15 7.66
N ALA A 157 4.28 -19.28 6.62
CA ALA A 157 4.13 -20.52 5.89
C ALA A 157 5.46 -20.87 5.17
N GLY A 158 6.12 -21.95 5.62
CA GLY A 158 7.41 -22.40 5.10
C GLY A 158 8.64 -21.93 5.90
N CYS A 159 8.46 -21.07 6.91
CA CYS A 159 9.49 -20.78 7.89
C CYS A 159 9.68 -21.97 8.84
N ALA A 160 10.89 -22.16 9.37
CA ALA A 160 11.12 -23.09 10.47
C ALA A 160 10.89 -22.38 11.81
N GLY A 161 10.42 -23.13 12.80
CA GLY A 161 10.46 -22.72 14.18
C GLY A 161 11.91 -22.58 14.63
N VAL A 162 12.13 -21.71 15.61
CA VAL A 162 13.45 -21.37 16.11
C VAL A 162 13.56 -21.85 17.53
N ASN A 163 14.63 -22.61 17.82
CA ASN A 163 14.99 -22.98 19.17
C ASN A 163 16.21 -22.15 19.62
N TRP A 164 16.19 -21.61 20.84
CA TRP A 164 17.35 -20.94 21.42
C TRP A 164 17.48 -21.20 22.92
N CYS A 165 18.69 -21.02 23.45
CA CYS A 165 18.93 -21.11 24.89
C CYS A 165 18.76 -19.73 25.53
N SER A 166 18.02 -19.67 26.62
CA SER A 166 17.80 -18.43 27.38
C SER A 166 18.23 -18.60 28.83
N SER A 167 18.90 -17.60 29.39
CA SER A 167 19.18 -17.53 30.84
C SER A 167 17.95 -17.15 31.67
N SER A 168 16.84 -16.76 31.02
CA SER A 168 15.56 -16.40 31.62
C SER A 168 14.43 -17.31 31.11
N PRO A 169 13.30 -17.46 31.83
CA PRO A 169 12.15 -18.23 31.35
C PRO A 169 11.75 -17.83 29.93
N CYS A 170 11.39 -18.80 29.10
CA CYS A 170 11.08 -18.56 27.70
C CYS A 170 9.91 -17.59 27.54
N PRO A 171 9.98 -16.66 26.57
CA PRO A 171 8.83 -15.83 26.23
C PRO A 171 7.66 -16.72 25.82
N ALA A 172 6.48 -16.40 26.33
CA ALA A 172 5.27 -17.13 26.01
C ALA A 172 4.94 -16.92 24.53
N ASN A 173 4.79 -18.03 23.81
CA ASN A 173 4.25 -18.00 22.47
C ASN A 173 2.74 -18.00 22.55
N CYS A 174 2.15 -16.91 22.09
CA CYS A 174 0.73 -16.69 22.16
C CYS A 174 0.11 -16.94 20.80
N ASP A 175 -1.06 -17.58 20.80
CA ASP A 175 -1.83 -17.77 19.58
C ASP A 175 -2.23 -16.41 18.99
N ALA A 176 -2.62 -16.40 17.71
CA ALA A 176 -3.04 -15.18 17.01
C ALA A 176 -4.30 -14.49 17.61
N SER A 177 -4.92 -15.07 18.65
CA SER A 177 -6.04 -14.48 19.42
C SER A 177 -5.63 -13.98 20.81
N GLU A 178 -4.35 -14.07 21.14
CA GLU A 178 -3.80 -13.79 22.46
C GLU A 178 -2.67 -12.75 22.40
N THR A 179 -2.43 -12.08 23.51
CA THR A 179 -1.32 -11.16 23.71
C THR A 179 -0.40 -11.68 24.81
N SER A 180 0.91 -11.45 24.64
CA SER A 180 1.93 -11.86 25.61
C SER A 180 2.05 -10.82 26.72
N CYS A 181 1.93 -11.29 27.96
CA CYS A 181 1.99 -10.47 29.15
C CYS A 181 3.17 -10.88 30.01
N SER A 182 3.94 -9.88 30.44
CA SER A 182 5.12 -10.08 31.27
C SER A 182 4.81 -9.75 32.73
N THR A 183 5.13 -10.67 33.63
CA THR A 183 5.34 -10.37 35.06
C THR A 183 6.83 -10.31 35.36
N THR A 184 7.20 -9.96 36.59
CA THR A 184 8.58 -10.01 37.07
C THR A 184 9.24 -11.39 36.96
N ASN A 185 8.45 -12.47 36.91
CA ASN A 185 8.98 -13.85 36.99
C ASN A 185 8.63 -14.75 35.80
N SER A 186 7.68 -14.35 34.94
CA SER A 186 7.25 -15.16 33.80
C SER A 186 6.50 -14.33 32.78
N THR A 187 6.50 -14.79 31.54
CA THR A 187 5.55 -14.35 30.51
C THR A 187 4.41 -15.37 30.40
N PHE A 188 3.21 -14.92 30.05
CA PHE A 188 2.04 -15.76 29.85
C PHE A 188 1.10 -15.12 28.83
N CYS A 189 0.28 -15.92 28.18
CA CYS A 189 -0.66 -15.44 27.18
C CYS A 189 -2.02 -15.15 27.80
N VAL A 190 -2.66 -14.09 27.33
CA VAL A 190 -4.05 -13.76 27.67
C VAL A 190 -4.81 -13.42 26.39
N PRO A 191 -6.12 -13.71 26.31
CA PRO A 191 -6.94 -13.31 25.17
C PRO A 191 -6.83 -11.80 24.89
N PHE A 192 -6.80 -11.41 23.61
CA PHE A 192 -6.74 -10.01 23.21
C PHE A 192 -7.84 -9.16 23.86
N GLU A 193 -9.05 -9.69 23.98
CA GLU A 193 -10.18 -8.99 24.61
C GLU A 193 -9.97 -8.73 26.12
N GLN A 194 -9.12 -9.53 26.79
CA GLN A 194 -8.88 -9.39 28.22
C GLN A 194 -7.71 -8.44 28.52
N GLY A 195 -6.66 -8.47 27.69
CA GLY A 195 -5.45 -7.68 27.91
C GLY A 195 -4.64 -8.12 29.13
N CYS A 196 -3.42 -7.59 29.27
CA CYS A 196 -2.54 -7.99 30.38
C CYS A 196 -3.06 -7.50 31.73
N PRO A 197 -3.17 -8.37 32.77
CA PRO A 197 -3.74 -7.99 34.05
C PRO A 197 -2.88 -6.90 34.73
N ALA A 198 -3.54 -5.84 35.20
CA ALA A 198 -2.92 -4.79 36.00
C ALA A 198 -3.08 -5.11 37.48
N ASN A 199 -1.97 -5.12 38.24
CA ASN A 199 -2.00 -5.34 39.68
C ASN A 199 -2.17 -4.01 40.42
N CYS A 200 -3.41 -3.64 40.72
CA CYS A 200 -3.74 -2.36 41.33
C CYS A 200 -3.75 -2.43 42.85
N SER A 201 -3.37 -1.33 43.50
CA SER A 201 -3.49 -1.20 44.95
C SER A 201 -4.97 -1.16 45.37
N GLU A 202 -5.28 -1.45 46.63
CA GLU A 202 -6.66 -1.41 47.16
C GLU A 202 -7.34 -0.03 47.05
N GLN A 203 -6.57 1.04 46.78
CA GLN A 203 -7.05 2.41 46.64
C GLN A 203 -7.26 2.83 45.18
N GLU A 204 -6.91 1.97 44.22
CA GLU A 204 -7.01 2.23 42.78
C GLU A 204 -8.11 1.39 42.13
N TYR A 205 -8.67 1.92 41.05
CA TYR A 205 -9.60 1.21 40.20
C TYR A 205 -8.83 0.45 39.12
N SER A 206 -9.14 -0.84 38.96
CA SER A 206 -8.66 -1.63 37.81
C SER A 206 -9.51 -1.31 36.60
N CYS A 207 -8.90 -0.60 35.64
CA CYS A 207 -9.56 -0.14 34.43
C CYS A 207 -9.16 -1.00 33.24
N HIS A 208 -10.10 -1.17 32.32
CA HIS A 208 -9.93 -1.94 31.10
C HIS A 208 -10.41 -1.11 29.91
N SER A 209 -9.68 -1.17 28.81
CA SER A 209 -10.11 -0.66 27.50
C SER A 209 -9.94 -1.78 26.50
N PRO A 210 -11.01 -2.22 25.82
CA PRO A 210 -10.85 -3.16 24.72
C PRO A 210 -10.04 -2.49 23.59
N GLY A 211 -9.37 -3.32 22.78
CA GLY A 211 -8.70 -2.86 21.56
C GLY A 211 -9.68 -2.15 20.62
N ARG A 212 -9.24 -1.10 19.92
CA ARG A 212 -10.13 -0.28 19.07
C ARG A 212 -10.41 -0.94 17.73
N VAL A 213 -9.51 -1.82 17.29
CA VAL A 213 -9.65 -2.60 16.07
C VAL A 213 -9.43 -4.09 16.35
N THR A 214 -9.99 -4.94 15.50
CA THR A 214 -9.77 -6.39 15.57
C THR A 214 -8.27 -6.69 15.50
N GLY A 215 -7.74 -7.35 16.54
CA GLY A 215 -6.32 -7.68 16.67
C GLY A 215 -5.50 -6.75 17.57
N GLU A 216 -6.06 -5.65 18.05
CA GLU A 216 -5.43 -4.87 19.13
C GLU A 216 -5.74 -5.51 20.50
N ALA A 217 -4.70 -5.63 21.34
CA ALA A 217 -4.87 -6.04 22.71
C ALA A 217 -5.64 -5.00 23.53
N GLY A 218 -6.57 -5.47 24.34
CA GLY A 218 -7.12 -4.70 25.44
C GLY A 218 -6.00 -4.27 26.38
N VAL A 219 -6.16 -3.10 26.97
CA VAL A 219 -5.20 -2.54 27.93
C VAL A 219 -5.87 -2.48 29.28
N ASN A 220 -5.23 -3.08 30.29
CA ASN A 220 -5.62 -2.85 31.68
C ASN A 220 -4.64 -1.88 32.34
N TRP A 221 -5.14 -0.96 33.15
CA TRP A 221 -4.32 -0.03 33.93
C TRP A 221 -4.96 0.28 35.27
N CYS A 222 -4.18 0.81 36.19
CA CYS A 222 -4.65 1.27 37.49
C CYS A 222 -4.92 2.76 37.44
N SER A 223 -6.07 3.19 37.95
CA SER A 223 -6.50 4.59 37.97
C SER A 223 -6.87 5.02 39.38
N SER A 224 -6.43 6.21 39.79
CA SER A 224 -6.85 6.81 41.06
C SER A 224 -8.28 7.39 41.00
N THR A 225 -8.86 7.50 39.81
CA THR A 225 -10.26 7.89 39.58
C THR A 225 -11.06 6.73 38.98
N PRO A 226 -12.40 6.67 39.19
CA PRO A 226 -13.24 5.65 38.58
C PRO A 226 -13.01 5.54 37.07
N CYS A 227 -13.01 4.30 36.55
CA CYS A 227 -12.74 4.03 35.14
C CYS A 227 -13.81 4.65 34.24
N SER A 228 -13.38 5.22 33.11
CA SER A 228 -14.27 5.59 32.04
C SER A 228 -15.10 4.37 31.61
N PRO A 229 -16.42 4.53 31.38
CA PRO A 229 -17.25 3.43 30.94
C PRO A 229 -16.83 2.99 29.53
N ILE A 230 -16.75 1.68 29.31
CA ILE A 230 -16.46 1.11 28.00
C ILE A 230 -17.75 1.14 27.18
N CYS A 231 -17.79 2.04 26.20
CA CYS A 231 -18.94 2.19 25.32
C CYS A 231 -18.80 1.29 24.10
N ASN A 232 -19.90 0.69 23.66
CA ASN A 232 -19.88 -0.08 22.42
C ASN A 232 -19.69 0.84 21.20
N THR A 233 -19.51 0.27 20.01
CA THR A 233 -19.27 1.04 18.77
C THR A 233 -20.42 1.97 18.38
N SER A 234 -21.63 1.72 18.86
CA SER A 234 -22.82 2.57 18.65
C SER A 234 -23.00 3.65 19.71
N GLU A 235 -22.13 3.68 20.72
CA GLU A 235 -22.18 4.60 21.85
C GLU A 235 -20.94 5.51 21.90
N VAL A 236 -21.02 6.54 22.74
CA VAL A 236 -19.95 7.49 23.06
C VAL A 236 -19.91 7.70 24.57
N ALA A 237 -18.70 7.82 25.13
CA ALA A 237 -18.52 8.20 26.53
C ALA A 237 -18.78 9.70 26.67
N CYS A 238 -19.70 10.05 27.57
CA CYS A 238 -20.14 11.41 27.80
C CYS A 238 -19.90 11.81 29.25
N ALA A 239 -19.10 12.86 29.46
CA ALA A 239 -18.92 13.45 30.78
C ALA A 239 -20.18 14.18 31.23
N LEU A 240 -20.70 13.79 32.40
CA LEU A 240 -21.79 14.46 33.08
C LEU A 240 -21.25 15.59 33.96
N THR A 241 -22.12 16.55 34.29
CA THR A 241 -21.77 17.73 35.10
C THR A 241 -21.33 17.39 36.53
N ASN A 242 -21.62 16.18 37.01
CA ASN A 242 -21.17 15.68 38.32
C ASN A 242 -19.77 15.03 38.25
N GLY A 243 -19.09 15.05 37.10
CA GLY A 243 -17.78 14.44 36.88
C GLY A 243 -17.80 12.94 36.58
N SER A 244 -18.96 12.29 36.59
CA SER A 244 -19.10 10.89 36.13
C SER A 244 -19.23 10.82 34.61
N GLU A 245 -18.84 9.70 34.01
CA GLU A 245 -19.03 9.45 32.59
C GLU A 245 -20.13 8.39 32.37
N VAL A 246 -20.89 8.53 31.30
CA VAL A 246 -21.94 7.58 30.91
C VAL A 246 -21.84 7.28 29.41
N CYS A 247 -22.11 6.02 29.03
CA CYS A 247 -22.25 5.66 27.62
C CYS A 247 -23.63 6.08 27.10
N VAL A 248 -23.63 6.83 26.01
CA VAL A 248 -24.83 7.33 25.37
C VAL A 248 -24.80 6.97 23.90
N GLY A 249 -25.94 6.61 23.32
CA GLY A 249 -26.00 6.29 21.89
C GLY A 249 -25.47 7.45 21.06
N ARG A 250 -24.63 7.16 20.05
CA ARG A 250 -24.06 8.18 19.15
C ARG A 250 -25.13 9.03 18.50
N GLU A 251 -26.28 8.43 18.19
CA GLU A 251 -27.44 9.15 17.66
C GLU A 251 -28.01 10.15 18.67
N GLN A 252 -27.99 9.87 19.98
CA GLN A 252 -28.57 10.75 21.00
C GLN A 252 -27.64 11.91 21.37
N GLY A 253 -26.33 11.72 21.25
CA GLY A 253 -25.33 12.70 21.68
C GLY A 253 -25.23 12.83 23.20
N CYS A 254 -24.19 13.51 23.68
CA CYS A 254 -23.96 13.64 25.13
C CYS A 254 -25.03 14.53 25.79
N PRO A 255 -25.66 14.11 26.89
CA PRO A 255 -26.69 14.91 27.56
C PRO A 255 -26.09 16.19 28.13
N VAL A 256 -26.82 17.30 27.97
CA VAL A 256 -26.46 18.61 28.52
C VAL A 256 -27.53 19.06 29.50
N SER A 257 -27.10 19.68 30.60
CA SER A 257 -28.02 20.31 31.57
C SER A 257 -28.06 21.81 31.29
N CYS A 258 -29.20 22.30 30.81
CA CYS A 258 -29.37 23.71 30.47
C CYS A 258 -30.00 24.51 31.62
N ALA A 259 -29.74 25.82 31.65
CA ALA A 259 -30.42 26.69 32.60
C ALA A 259 -31.93 26.74 32.31
N LYS A 260 -32.75 27.07 33.32
CA LYS A 260 -34.22 27.07 33.21
C LYS A 260 -34.78 27.96 32.08
N HIS A 261 -34.02 28.95 31.63
CA HIS A 261 -34.40 29.88 30.56
C HIS A 261 -33.80 29.53 29.19
N GLU A 262 -33.00 28.48 29.11
CA GLU A 262 -32.37 28.01 27.87
C GLU A 262 -33.14 26.82 27.30
N HIS A 263 -33.02 26.65 25.99
CA HIS A 263 -33.52 25.51 25.24
C HIS A 263 -32.42 24.46 25.11
N GLN A 264 -32.75 23.20 25.40
CA GLN A 264 -31.88 22.07 25.10
C GLN A 264 -32.03 21.73 23.62
N CYS A 265 -30.96 21.97 22.87
CA CYS A 265 -30.90 21.78 21.44
C CYS A 265 -30.12 20.52 21.08
N TYR A 266 -30.51 19.91 19.98
CA TYR A 266 -29.95 18.66 19.49
C TYR A 266 -29.74 18.73 17.98
N ALA A 267 -28.58 18.26 17.53
CA ALA A 267 -28.25 18.04 16.14
C ALA A 267 -27.89 16.56 15.93
N PRO A 268 -28.59 15.86 15.03
CA PRO A 268 -28.25 14.48 14.73
C PRO A 268 -26.85 14.38 14.09
N PRO A 269 -26.18 13.23 14.22
CA PRO A 269 -24.87 13.03 13.61
C PRO A 269 -24.95 13.18 12.09
N THR A 270 -24.01 13.95 11.52
CA THR A 270 -23.95 14.22 10.08
C THR A 270 -23.21 13.12 9.30
N CYS A 271 -22.55 12.19 10.01
CA CYS A 271 -21.81 11.07 9.44
C CYS A 271 -22.00 9.79 10.26
N LYS A 272 -21.74 8.62 9.64
CA LYS A 272 -21.98 7.29 10.23
C LYS A 272 -21.26 7.04 11.57
N ASN A 273 -20.10 7.69 11.77
CA ASN A 273 -19.29 7.56 12.98
C ASN A 273 -19.20 8.89 13.77
N CYS A 274 -20.10 9.83 13.48
CA CYS A 274 -20.19 11.08 14.23
C CYS A 274 -21.11 10.87 15.44
N THR A 275 -20.90 11.68 16.47
CA THR A 275 -21.80 11.76 17.62
C THR A 275 -22.74 12.94 17.43
N GLY A 276 -24.03 12.76 17.77
CA GLY A 276 -24.99 13.86 17.83
C GLY A 276 -24.52 14.94 18.80
N LEU A 277 -24.82 16.19 18.49
CA LEU A 277 -24.42 17.31 19.33
C LEU A 277 -25.63 17.80 20.13
N ASN A 278 -25.52 17.82 21.44
CA ASN A 278 -26.46 18.56 22.28
C ASN A 278 -25.80 19.84 22.79
N TRP A 279 -26.55 20.94 22.85
CA TRP A 279 -26.10 22.22 23.40
C TRP A 279 -27.25 22.99 24.01
N CYS A 280 -26.93 23.98 24.83
CA CYS A 280 -27.91 24.91 25.40
C CYS A 280 -27.94 26.20 24.57
N SER A 281 -29.13 26.72 24.29
CA SER A 281 -29.29 27.98 23.56
C SER A 281 -30.31 28.88 24.26
N SER A 282 -30.00 30.17 24.38
CA SER A 282 -30.97 31.18 24.84
C SER A 282 -32.09 31.42 23.83
N ASP A 283 -31.87 31.08 22.56
CA ASP A 283 -32.84 31.20 21.47
C ASP A 283 -33.50 29.84 21.17
N PRO A 284 -34.70 29.81 20.55
CA PRO A 284 -35.30 28.57 20.08
C PRO A 284 -34.34 27.80 19.19
N CYS A 285 -34.21 26.49 19.46
CA CYS A 285 -33.24 25.66 18.77
C CYS A 285 -33.37 25.74 17.24
N PRO A 286 -32.27 25.94 16.50
CA PRO A 286 -32.31 25.93 15.06
C PRO A 286 -32.78 24.55 14.58
N GLN A 287 -33.65 24.52 13.58
CA GLN A 287 -34.10 23.28 12.96
C GLN A 287 -32.91 22.60 12.27
N MET A 288 -32.40 21.52 12.85
CA MET A 288 -31.38 20.67 12.27
C MET A 288 -32.05 19.51 11.53
N CYS A 289 -31.66 19.28 10.28
CA CYS A 289 -32.21 18.21 9.45
C CYS A 289 -31.25 17.03 9.41
N ALA A 290 -31.80 15.82 9.26
CA ALA A 290 -30.96 14.63 9.09
C ALA A 290 -30.07 14.76 7.83
N SER A 291 -28.99 14.00 7.75
CA SER A 291 -28.05 14.05 6.61
C SER A 291 -28.71 13.79 5.24
N HIS A 292 -29.83 13.06 5.22
CA HIS A 292 -30.63 12.77 4.04
C HIS A 292 -31.79 13.78 3.80
N GLU A 293 -31.83 14.84 4.57
CA GLU A 293 -32.82 15.93 4.52
C GLU A 293 -32.14 17.27 4.23
N ILE A 294 -32.95 18.27 3.87
CA ILE A 294 -32.57 19.67 3.66
C ILE A 294 -33.48 20.55 4.50
N SER A 295 -32.91 21.65 5.02
CA SER A 295 -33.67 22.67 5.72
C SER A 295 -34.31 23.62 4.71
N CYS A 296 -35.62 23.76 4.80
CA CYS A 296 -36.44 24.58 3.91
C CYS A 296 -37.14 25.66 4.70
N SER A 297 -37.12 26.89 4.20
CA SER A 297 -37.79 28.02 4.85
C SER A 297 -39.24 28.15 4.36
N ARG A 298 -40.17 28.32 5.30
CA ARG A 298 -41.54 28.77 5.01
C ARG A 298 -41.56 30.29 4.85
N HIS A 299 -42.57 30.82 4.17
CA HIS A 299 -42.78 32.27 4.03
C HIS A 299 -42.94 33.03 5.36
N ASN A 300 -43.30 32.34 6.45
CA ASN A 300 -43.39 32.94 7.79
C ASN A 300 -42.04 32.97 8.54
N GLY A 301 -40.92 32.63 7.89
CA GLY A 301 -39.58 32.60 8.47
C GLY A 301 -39.22 31.32 9.23
N THR A 302 -40.16 30.38 9.42
CA THR A 302 -39.86 29.11 10.09
C THR A 302 -39.22 28.11 9.15
N ASN A 303 -38.22 27.36 9.62
CA ASN A 303 -37.58 26.30 8.85
C ASN A 303 -38.22 24.93 9.13
N PHE A 304 -38.21 24.02 8.16
CA PHE A 304 -38.67 22.64 8.29
C PHE A 304 -37.81 21.71 7.43
N CYS A 305 -37.70 20.45 7.83
CA CYS A 305 -36.91 19.46 7.11
C CYS A 305 -37.72 18.75 6.04
N VAL A 306 -37.11 18.54 4.88
CA VAL A 306 -37.66 17.77 3.76
C VAL A 306 -36.60 16.82 3.25
N LYS A 307 -36.99 15.61 2.83
CA LYS A 307 -36.02 14.67 2.24
C LYS A 307 -35.34 15.33 1.05
N ARG A 308 -34.01 15.18 0.96
CA ARG A 308 -33.20 15.74 -0.14
C ARG A 308 -33.75 15.41 -1.52
N LYS A 309 -34.32 14.22 -1.68
CA LYS A 309 -34.90 13.77 -2.95
C LYS A 309 -36.18 14.50 -3.39
N ASP A 310 -36.87 15.14 -2.45
CA ASP A 310 -38.16 15.79 -2.71
C ASP A 310 -37.98 17.31 -2.94
N GLY A 311 -36.89 17.89 -2.44
CA GLY A 311 -36.60 19.33 -2.56
C GLY A 311 -37.51 20.19 -1.68
N CYS A 312 -37.18 21.47 -1.49
CA CYS A 312 -38.04 22.37 -0.72
C CYS A 312 -39.32 22.67 -1.49
N PRO A 313 -40.53 22.46 -0.95
CA PRO A 313 -41.77 22.67 -1.70
C PRO A 313 -41.93 24.15 -2.08
N ALA A 314 -42.18 24.40 -3.38
CA ALA A 314 -42.46 25.73 -3.90
C ALA A 314 -43.97 26.00 -3.88
N LYS A 315 -44.39 27.14 -3.32
CA LYS A 315 -45.78 27.60 -3.39
C LYS A 315 -45.94 28.52 -4.59
N CYS A 316 -46.57 28.01 -5.64
CA CYS A 316 -46.75 28.75 -6.89
C CYS A 316 -48.13 29.42 -6.94
N SER A 317 -48.21 30.56 -7.62
CA SER A 317 -49.48 31.19 -7.93
C SER A 317 -50.31 30.31 -8.89
N LYS A 318 -51.60 30.60 -9.05
CA LYS A 318 -52.49 29.82 -9.93
C LYS A 318 -52.08 29.88 -11.42
N GLU A 319 -51.30 30.88 -11.79
CA GLU A 319 -50.80 31.11 -13.15
C GLU A 319 -49.41 30.49 -13.38
N GLU A 320 -48.79 29.93 -12.34
CA GLU A 320 -47.48 29.32 -12.39
C GLU A 320 -47.55 27.80 -12.25
N HIS A 321 -46.60 27.12 -12.88
CA HIS A 321 -46.36 25.70 -12.76
C HIS A 321 -45.39 25.42 -11.61
N ALA A 322 -45.73 24.47 -10.74
CA ALA A 322 -44.83 23.93 -9.73
C ALA A 322 -43.89 22.92 -10.38
N CYS A 323 -42.62 23.30 -10.52
CA CYS A 323 -41.60 22.51 -11.18
C CYS A 323 -40.72 21.79 -10.17
N HIS A 324 -40.32 20.57 -10.52
CA HIS A 324 -39.48 19.70 -9.71
C HIS A 324 -38.30 19.21 -10.54
N TRP A 325 -37.10 19.43 -10.03
CA TRP A 325 -35.86 18.90 -10.59
C TRP A 325 -35.35 17.78 -9.67
N PRO A 326 -35.20 16.54 -10.18
CA PRO A 326 -34.76 15.42 -9.36
C PRO A 326 -33.30 15.59 -8.89
N PRO A 327 -32.85 14.84 -7.87
CA PRO A 327 -31.49 14.97 -7.33
C PRO A 327 -30.40 14.84 -8.39
N HIS A 328 -29.55 15.86 -8.53
CA HIS A 328 -28.39 15.81 -9.42
C HIS A 328 -27.13 15.32 -8.66
N PRO A 329 -26.31 14.43 -9.25
CA PRO A 329 -24.97 14.13 -8.73
C PRO A 329 -24.04 15.36 -8.90
N PRO A 330 -23.31 15.87 -7.90
CA PRO A 330 -22.97 15.24 -6.61
C PRO A 330 -23.84 15.68 -5.42
N SER A 331 -24.66 16.72 -5.54
CA SER A 331 -25.37 17.33 -4.39
C SER A 331 -26.45 16.41 -3.80
N LYS A 332 -26.95 15.44 -4.57
CA LYS A 332 -28.06 14.54 -4.21
C LYS A 332 -29.29 15.31 -3.72
N GLN A 333 -29.46 16.57 -4.14
CA GLN A 333 -30.55 17.45 -3.72
C GLN A 333 -31.46 17.77 -4.90
N ALA A 334 -32.75 17.56 -4.72
CA ALA A 334 -33.79 18.02 -5.64
C ALA A 334 -34.12 19.50 -5.40
N PHE A 335 -34.57 20.17 -6.46
CA PHE A 335 -34.91 21.59 -6.43
C PHE A 335 -36.33 21.80 -6.95
N ASN A 336 -37.16 22.52 -6.21
CA ASN A 336 -38.49 22.92 -6.69
C ASN A 336 -38.54 24.43 -6.87
N TRP A 337 -39.23 24.88 -7.92
CA TRP A 337 -39.44 26.30 -8.19
C TRP A 337 -40.78 26.53 -8.90
N CYS A 338 -41.17 27.80 -8.97
CA CYS A 338 -42.36 28.23 -9.70
C CYS A 338 -41.94 28.81 -11.05
N SER A 339 -42.68 28.46 -12.10
CA SER A 339 -42.42 28.91 -13.46
C SER A 339 -43.72 29.35 -14.13
N THR A 340 -43.74 30.54 -14.72
CA THR A 340 -44.85 30.99 -15.59
C THR A 340 -44.92 30.21 -16.92
N LYS A 341 -43.89 29.41 -17.21
CA LYS A 341 -43.80 28.51 -18.37
C LYS A 341 -43.93 27.05 -17.92
N LYS A 342 -44.35 26.15 -18.82
CA LYS A 342 -44.43 24.71 -18.53
C LYS A 342 -43.10 24.20 -17.98
N CYS A 343 -43.17 23.37 -16.95
CA CYS A 343 -41.97 22.81 -16.34
C CYS A 343 -41.15 22.01 -17.36
N PRO A 344 -39.81 22.15 -17.34
CA PRO A 344 -38.94 21.31 -18.15
C PRO A 344 -39.15 19.85 -17.77
N LYS A 345 -39.06 18.96 -18.76
CA LYS A 345 -39.22 17.53 -18.53
C LYS A 345 -38.10 17.06 -17.60
N ALA A 346 -38.44 16.32 -16.54
CA ALA A 346 -37.43 15.73 -15.68
C ALA A 346 -36.60 14.72 -16.49
N CYS A 347 -35.30 14.93 -16.56
CA CYS A 347 -34.39 14.08 -17.33
C CYS A 347 -33.88 12.91 -16.48
N GLY A 348 -33.58 11.79 -17.13
CA GLY A 348 -33.00 10.63 -16.48
C GLY A 348 -31.58 10.92 -15.96
N ALA A 349 -31.04 10.02 -15.13
CA ALA A 349 -29.69 10.16 -14.58
C ALA A 349 -28.57 10.22 -15.66
N THR A 350 -28.84 9.66 -16.85
CA THR A 350 -27.96 9.64 -18.02
C THR A 350 -28.17 10.81 -18.97
N GLU A 351 -29.07 11.73 -18.64
CA GLU A 351 -29.45 12.86 -19.46
C GLU A 351 -29.12 14.17 -18.73
N LEU A 352 -28.92 15.23 -19.51
CA LEU A 352 -28.77 16.60 -19.06
C LEU A 352 -30.03 17.37 -19.46
N ALA A 353 -30.63 18.10 -18.52
CA ALA A 353 -31.73 19.00 -18.84
C ALA A 353 -31.18 20.32 -19.35
N CYS A 354 -31.66 20.71 -20.52
CA CYS A 354 -31.17 21.84 -21.29
C CYS A 354 -32.25 22.87 -21.44
N ALA A 355 -31.96 24.12 -21.06
CA ALA A 355 -32.89 25.22 -21.24
C ALA A 355 -32.92 25.64 -22.72
N GLU A 356 -34.12 25.72 -23.28
CA GLU A 356 -34.36 26.28 -24.61
C GLU A 356 -34.73 27.78 -24.49
N ASP A 357 -34.57 28.52 -25.60
CA ASP A 357 -34.82 29.98 -25.63
C ASP A 357 -36.27 30.35 -25.25
N ASP A 358 -37.21 29.46 -25.54
CA ASP A 358 -38.62 29.63 -25.19
C ASP A 358 -38.89 29.34 -23.70
N GLY A 359 -37.87 28.97 -22.93
CA GLY A 359 -37.93 28.58 -21.52
C GLY A 359 -38.52 27.20 -21.27
N SER A 360 -38.78 26.42 -22.33
CA SER A 360 -38.95 24.98 -22.20
C SER A 360 -37.59 24.33 -21.92
N GLY A 361 -37.60 23.06 -21.51
CA GLY A 361 -36.36 22.31 -21.38
C GLY A 361 -36.46 20.95 -22.06
N SER A 362 -35.40 20.58 -22.77
CA SER A 362 -35.22 19.27 -23.39
C SER A 362 -34.25 18.42 -22.59
N CYS A 363 -34.41 17.10 -22.70
CA CYS A 363 -33.45 16.13 -22.16
C CYS A 363 -32.56 15.68 -23.29
N VAL A 364 -31.25 15.83 -23.11
CA VAL A 364 -30.25 15.35 -24.06
C VAL A 364 -29.32 14.37 -23.37
N PRO A 365 -28.75 13.38 -24.07
CA PRO A 365 -27.74 12.50 -23.50
C PRO A 365 -26.63 13.31 -22.82
N ARG A 366 -26.27 12.92 -21.59
CA ARG A 366 -25.33 13.68 -20.76
C ARG A 366 -23.98 13.87 -21.45
N ALA A 367 -23.52 12.87 -22.23
CA ALA A 367 -22.29 12.95 -23.01
C ALA A 367 -22.35 13.95 -24.18
N GLU A 368 -23.54 14.28 -24.70
CA GLU A 368 -23.72 15.21 -25.83
C GLU A 368 -23.74 16.67 -25.37
N GLY A 369 -24.15 16.94 -24.13
CA GLY A 369 -24.29 18.31 -23.61
C GLY A 369 -25.45 19.08 -24.24
N CYS A 370 -25.79 20.25 -23.67
CA CYS A 370 -26.93 21.03 -24.15
C CYS A 370 -26.71 21.65 -25.52
N PRO A 371 -27.65 21.55 -26.47
CA PRO A 371 -27.49 22.11 -27.80
C PRO A 371 -27.41 23.63 -27.73
N VAL A 372 -26.52 24.21 -28.56
CA VAL A 372 -26.35 25.67 -28.67
C VAL A 372 -26.66 26.13 -30.08
N LYS A 373 -27.37 27.25 -30.21
CA LYS A 373 -27.63 27.90 -31.49
C LYS A 373 -26.60 29.00 -31.69
N CYS A 374 -25.67 28.77 -32.62
CA CYS A 374 -24.61 29.73 -32.92
C CYS A 374 -24.99 30.64 -34.08
N LYS A 375 -24.44 31.85 -34.10
CA LYS A 375 -24.60 32.76 -35.24
C LYS A 375 -23.97 32.15 -36.49
N LYS A 376 -24.35 32.65 -37.67
CA LYS A 376 -23.88 32.12 -38.96
C LYS A 376 -22.34 32.11 -39.13
N HIS A 377 -21.61 32.95 -38.41
CA HIS A 377 -20.14 33.02 -38.45
C HIS A 377 -19.46 32.31 -37.26
N GLU A 378 -20.24 31.79 -36.31
CA GLU A 378 -19.71 31.08 -35.15
C GLU A 378 -19.69 29.56 -35.43
N HIS A 379 -18.73 28.87 -34.82
CA HIS A 379 -18.60 27.42 -34.83
C HIS A 379 -19.32 26.82 -33.61
N GLN A 380 -20.10 25.76 -33.84
CA GLN A 380 -20.67 24.94 -32.77
C GLN A 380 -19.60 23.99 -32.25
N CYS A 381 -19.18 24.22 -31.01
CA CYS A 381 -18.14 23.44 -30.36
C CYS A 381 -18.72 22.50 -29.33
N HIS A 382 -18.09 21.33 -29.21
CA HIS A 382 -18.46 20.26 -28.29
C HIS A 382 -17.21 19.81 -27.54
N SER A 383 -17.27 19.78 -26.21
CA SER A 383 -16.27 19.08 -25.41
C SER A 383 -16.84 17.71 -25.03
N PRO A 384 -16.12 16.61 -25.33
CA PRO A 384 -16.46 15.31 -24.79
C PRO A 384 -16.44 15.38 -23.26
N PRO A 385 -17.05 14.43 -22.54
CA PRO A 385 -17.17 14.48 -21.09
C PRO A 385 -15.83 14.65 -20.39
N ALA A 386 -15.52 15.90 -20.04
CA ALA A 386 -14.29 16.34 -19.40
C ALA A 386 -14.44 16.37 -17.87
N HIS A 387 -15.67 16.34 -17.38
CA HIS A 387 -15.98 16.36 -15.96
C HIS A 387 -16.20 14.94 -15.44
N ALA A 388 -15.79 14.70 -14.18
CA ALA A 388 -16.00 13.43 -13.48
C ALA A 388 -17.48 13.00 -13.41
N ASP A 389 -18.41 13.93 -13.64
CA ASP A 389 -19.85 13.65 -13.69
C ASP A 389 -20.35 13.14 -15.05
N GLY A 390 -19.49 13.05 -16.06
CA GLY A 390 -19.80 12.51 -17.39
C GLY A 390 -20.53 13.47 -18.33
N SER A 391 -20.58 14.78 -18.03
CA SER A 391 -21.28 15.78 -18.85
C SER A 391 -20.42 16.38 -19.98
N GLY A 392 -20.95 16.33 -21.20
CA GLY A 392 -20.45 17.10 -22.35
C GLY A 392 -20.92 18.56 -22.28
N ARG A 393 -20.16 19.47 -22.90
CA ARG A 393 -20.51 20.90 -22.97
C ARG A 393 -20.49 21.34 -24.42
N ASN A 394 -21.55 22.00 -24.87
CA ASN A 394 -21.54 22.71 -26.14
C ASN A 394 -21.47 24.22 -25.93
N TRP A 395 -20.77 24.92 -26.81
CA TRP A 395 -20.68 26.38 -26.81
C TRP A 395 -20.46 26.91 -28.24
N CYS A 396 -20.72 28.20 -28.43
CA CYS A 396 -20.44 28.89 -29.67
C CYS A 396 -19.09 29.58 -29.60
N SER A 397 -18.31 29.51 -30.67
CA SER A 397 -16.98 30.09 -30.76
C SER A 397 -16.83 30.86 -32.06
N ASP A 398 -16.37 32.10 -32.02
CA ASP A 398 -16.04 32.89 -33.21
C ASP A 398 -14.79 32.35 -33.95
N VAL A 399 -14.07 31.41 -33.34
CA VAL A 399 -12.91 30.70 -33.90
C VAL A 399 -13.18 29.19 -34.02
N PRO A 400 -12.49 28.44 -34.90
CA PRO A 400 -12.65 27.00 -35.04
C PRO A 400 -12.58 26.27 -33.70
N CYS A 401 -13.42 25.23 -33.55
CA CYS A 401 -13.54 24.53 -32.29
C CYS A 401 -12.24 23.83 -31.88
N PRO A 402 -11.97 23.74 -30.57
CA PRO A 402 -10.85 22.96 -30.08
C PRO A 402 -10.89 21.54 -30.62
N ALA A 403 -9.74 21.03 -31.05
CA ALA A 403 -9.62 19.66 -31.50
C ALA A 403 -10.11 18.71 -30.40
N ASN A 404 -10.84 17.68 -30.81
CA ASN A 404 -11.41 16.71 -29.89
C ASN A 404 -10.30 15.75 -29.44
N CYS A 405 -9.68 16.05 -28.29
CA CYS A 405 -8.52 15.32 -27.81
C CYS A 405 -8.90 14.09 -27.00
N SER A 406 -8.12 13.00 -27.13
CA SER A 406 -8.40 11.76 -26.38
C SER A 406 -8.11 11.93 -24.89
N LYS A 407 -8.62 11.01 -24.05
CA LYS A 407 -8.29 10.97 -22.61
C LYS A 407 -6.77 10.95 -22.42
N GLY A 408 -6.25 11.89 -21.64
CA GLY A 408 -4.80 12.08 -21.45
C GLY A 408 -4.16 13.12 -22.39
N GLN A 409 -4.94 13.79 -23.24
CA GLN A 409 -4.49 14.90 -24.07
C GLN A 409 -5.18 16.22 -23.70
N VAL A 410 -4.55 17.33 -24.06
CA VAL A 410 -5.06 18.69 -23.93
C VAL A 410 -5.09 19.35 -25.31
N ALA A 411 -6.14 20.12 -25.60
CA ALA A 411 -6.24 20.92 -26.81
C ALA A 411 -5.47 22.23 -26.63
N CYS A 412 -4.54 22.51 -27.53
CA CYS A 412 -3.63 23.63 -27.46
C CYS A 412 -3.77 24.51 -28.69
N LEU A 413 -3.98 25.82 -28.47
CA LEU A 413 -4.09 26.78 -29.56
C LEU A 413 -2.71 26.99 -30.19
N GLY A 414 -2.56 26.59 -31.46
CA GLY A 414 -1.37 26.82 -32.27
C GLY A 414 -1.23 28.26 -32.74
N ALA A 415 -0.07 28.58 -33.32
CA ALA A 415 0.23 29.91 -33.86
C ALA A 415 -0.62 30.27 -35.10
N ASP A 416 -1.23 29.27 -35.73
CA ASP A 416 -2.18 29.37 -36.84
C ASP A 416 -3.64 29.47 -36.37
N GLU A 417 -3.86 29.69 -35.06
CA GLU A 417 -5.16 29.67 -34.40
C GLU A 417 -5.91 28.32 -34.52
N ALA A 418 -5.22 27.26 -34.97
CA ALA A 418 -5.76 25.92 -34.99
C ALA A 418 -5.42 25.19 -33.68
N TYR A 419 -6.41 24.49 -33.11
CA TYR A 419 -6.16 23.66 -31.95
C TYR A 419 -5.50 22.34 -32.36
N THR A 420 -4.43 21.97 -31.66
CA THR A 420 -3.77 20.67 -31.79
C THR A 420 -3.79 19.94 -30.46
N CYS A 421 -3.86 18.61 -30.49
CA CYS A 421 -3.89 17.79 -29.28
C CYS A 421 -2.46 17.43 -28.84
N HIS A 422 -2.13 17.74 -27.59
CA HIS A 422 -0.84 17.41 -26.97
C HIS A 422 -1.05 16.54 -25.74
N ASN A 423 -0.06 15.73 -25.35
CA ASN A 423 -0.16 14.93 -24.14
C ASN A 423 -0.29 15.85 -22.91
N ARG A 424 -1.17 15.54 -21.96
CA ARG A 424 -1.33 16.29 -20.71
C ARG A 424 -0.03 16.43 -19.93
N THR A 425 0.87 15.45 -20.00
CA THR A 425 2.20 15.51 -19.37
C THR A 425 3.19 16.38 -20.13
N ALA A 426 2.97 16.63 -21.43
CA ALA A 426 3.81 17.51 -22.24
C ALA A 426 3.33 18.97 -22.22
N GLY A 427 2.04 19.18 -21.99
CA GLY A 427 1.43 20.52 -21.99
C GLY A 427 1.31 21.10 -23.39
N CYS A 428 0.83 22.35 -23.46
CA CYS A 428 0.69 23.05 -24.73
C CYS A 428 2.00 23.68 -25.20
N PRO A 429 2.45 23.52 -26.46
CA PRO A 429 3.71 24.09 -26.91
C PRO A 429 3.70 25.62 -26.79
N ALA A 430 4.73 26.18 -26.16
CA ALA A 430 4.91 27.62 -26.08
C ALA A 430 5.78 28.12 -27.24
N ASN A 431 5.30 29.08 -28.02
CA ASN A 431 6.06 29.70 -29.10
C ASN A 431 6.87 30.89 -28.57
N CYS A 432 8.13 30.64 -28.21
CA CYS A 432 8.99 31.64 -27.60
C CYS A 432 9.87 32.36 -28.62
N SER A 433 10.15 33.64 -28.36
CA SER A 433 11.11 34.38 -29.18
C SER A 433 12.51 33.77 -29.07
N LYS A 434 13.40 34.04 -30.04
CA LYS A 434 14.77 33.49 -30.06
C LYS A 434 15.62 33.80 -28.81
N ARG A 435 15.19 34.74 -27.97
CA ARG A 435 15.87 35.14 -26.72
C ARG A 435 15.24 34.54 -25.47
N GLN A 436 14.13 33.83 -25.60
CA GLN A 436 13.38 33.24 -24.51
C GLN A 436 13.55 31.73 -24.47
N HIS A 437 13.52 31.17 -23.27
CA HIS A 437 13.51 29.74 -23.01
C HIS A 437 12.06 29.24 -22.88
N VAL A 438 11.77 28.05 -23.42
CA VAL A 438 10.51 27.33 -23.18
C VAL A 438 10.65 26.60 -21.86
N CYS A 439 9.86 26.99 -20.87
CA CYS A 439 9.84 26.39 -19.54
C CYS A 439 8.66 25.44 -19.41
N HIS A 440 8.80 24.42 -18.57
CA HIS A 440 7.83 23.34 -18.42
C HIS A 440 7.59 23.06 -16.94
N SER A 441 6.33 22.83 -16.55
CA SER A 441 5.97 22.30 -15.22
C SER A 441 5.25 20.97 -15.37
N ALA A 442 5.66 19.97 -14.57
CA ALA A 442 4.97 18.69 -14.53
C ALA A 442 3.53 18.88 -13.98
N PRO A 443 2.57 18.05 -14.42
CA PRO A 443 1.24 18.04 -13.80
C PRO A 443 1.38 17.50 -12.37
N LYS A 444 0.63 18.07 -11.42
CA LYS A 444 0.60 17.56 -10.03
C LYS A 444 0.01 16.16 -10.01
N ASP A 445 0.73 15.18 -9.46
CA ASP A 445 0.31 13.77 -9.39
C ASP A 445 -1.05 13.56 -8.70
N GLU A 446 -1.43 14.45 -7.79
CA GLU A 446 -2.70 14.40 -7.05
C GLU A 446 -3.91 14.95 -7.82
N CYS A 447 -3.71 15.44 -9.04
CA CYS A 447 -4.74 16.13 -9.82
C CYS A 447 -4.93 15.45 -11.19
N PRO A 448 -5.88 14.51 -11.32
CA PRO A 448 -6.14 13.75 -12.55
C PRO A 448 -6.45 14.64 -13.77
N ASP A 449 -6.88 15.88 -13.51
CA ASP A 449 -7.25 16.88 -14.52
C ASP A 449 -6.23 17.98 -14.75
N CYS A 450 -5.11 17.96 -14.04
CA CYS A 450 -4.07 18.95 -14.22
C CYS A 450 -3.26 18.67 -15.50
N VAL A 451 -2.86 19.75 -16.16
CA VAL A 451 -2.09 19.74 -17.40
C VAL A 451 -0.75 20.39 -17.11
N ALA A 452 0.33 19.83 -17.68
CA ALA A 452 1.63 20.49 -17.69
C ALA A 452 1.53 21.87 -18.34
N VAL A 453 2.18 22.88 -17.75
CA VAL A 453 2.14 24.24 -18.27
C VAL A 453 3.49 24.54 -18.92
N ASN A 454 3.46 24.97 -20.19
CA ASN A 454 4.63 25.55 -20.82
C ASN A 454 4.50 27.07 -20.89
N TRP A 455 5.59 27.80 -20.62
CA TRP A 455 5.63 29.26 -20.73
C TRP A 455 6.97 29.74 -21.26
N CYS A 456 7.01 30.98 -21.76
CA CYS A 456 8.24 31.61 -22.22
C CYS A 456 8.85 32.46 -21.12
N SER A 457 10.15 32.29 -20.86
CA SER A 457 10.91 33.09 -19.91
C SER A 457 12.12 33.72 -20.59
N GLU A 458 12.37 35.01 -20.36
CA GLU A 458 13.65 35.65 -20.77
C GLU A 458 14.82 35.18 -19.89
N GLU A 459 14.51 34.71 -18.69
CA GLU A 459 15.47 34.07 -17.78
C GLU A 459 15.51 32.56 -18.05
N GLN A 460 16.63 31.91 -17.69
CA GLN A 460 16.69 30.44 -17.69
C GLN A 460 15.50 29.88 -16.91
N CYS A 461 14.86 28.86 -17.47
CA CYS A 461 13.69 28.27 -16.85
C CYS A 461 14.00 27.84 -15.43
N PRO A 462 13.10 28.14 -14.47
CA PRO A 462 13.25 27.57 -13.14
C PRO A 462 13.35 26.07 -13.31
N GLU A 463 14.40 25.49 -12.76
CA GLU A 463 14.70 24.09 -12.90
C GLU A 463 13.48 23.33 -12.36
N ALA A 464 12.80 22.59 -13.24
CA ALA A 464 11.62 21.82 -12.88
C ALA A 464 12.11 20.60 -12.10
N CYS A 465 12.03 20.71 -10.79
CA CYS A 465 12.49 19.67 -9.90
C CYS A 465 11.59 18.45 -10.07
N ALA A 466 12.19 17.26 -10.02
CA ALA A 466 11.44 16.02 -9.97
C ALA A 466 10.50 16.01 -8.75
N ALA A 467 9.51 15.09 -8.73
CA ALA A 467 8.56 15.00 -7.62
C ALA A 467 9.24 14.73 -6.26
N ASP A 468 10.44 14.14 -6.27
CA ASP A 468 11.29 13.91 -5.10
C ASP A 468 12.32 15.03 -4.86
N GLU A 469 12.18 16.18 -5.52
CA GLU A 469 13.08 17.32 -5.44
C GLU A 469 12.35 18.63 -5.11
N ILE A 470 13.07 19.60 -4.55
CA ILE A 470 12.62 20.94 -4.23
C ILE A 470 13.46 21.99 -4.94
N THR A 471 12.79 23.03 -5.42
CA THR A 471 13.44 24.23 -5.96
C THR A 471 14.01 25.07 -4.82
N CYS A 472 15.32 25.23 -4.81
CA CYS A 472 16.01 26.04 -3.81
C CYS A 472 16.25 27.46 -4.29
N PRO A 473 16.08 28.46 -3.40
CA PRO A 473 16.26 29.85 -3.77
C PRO A 473 17.71 30.12 -4.21
N PRO A 474 17.91 31.04 -5.16
CA PRO A 474 19.23 31.40 -5.65
C PRO A 474 20.11 31.94 -4.52
N HIS A 475 21.38 31.55 -4.48
CA HIS A 475 22.35 32.11 -3.55
C HIS A 475 23.52 32.79 -4.27
N LYS A 476 23.78 34.07 -3.93
CA LYS A 476 24.90 34.89 -4.46
C LYS A 476 25.10 34.79 -5.99
N GLY A 477 24.02 34.90 -6.76
CA GLY A 477 24.08 35.02 -8.22
C GLY A 477 24.09 33.70 -9.00
N SER A 478 23.97 32.54 -8.35
CA SER A 478 23.50 31.32 -9.03
C SER A 478 21.98 31.39 -9.19
N GLY A 479 21.42 30.87 -10.29
CA GLY A 479 19.98 30.69 -10.42
C GLY A 479 19.39 29.74 -9.37
N ALA A 480 18.07 29.63 -9.33
CA ALA A 480 17.40 28.58 -8.56
C ALA A 480 17.83 27.20 -9.09
N PHE A 481 17.99 26.22 -8.19
CA PHE A 481 18.41 24.87 -8.56
C PHE A 481 17.63 23.82 -7.78
N CYS A 482 17.58 22.60 -8.30
CA CYS A 482 16.88 21.48 -7.66
C CYS A 482 17.75 20.72 -6.67
N ARG A 483 17.13 20.29 -5.57
CA ARG A 483 17.72 19.38 -4.58
C ARG A 483 16.71 18.33 -4.19
N ARG A 484 17.16 17.11 -3.90
CA ARG A 484 16.25 16.09 -3.36
C ARG A 484 15.56 16.60 -2.09
N LEU A 485 14.29 16.27 -1.93
CA LEU A 485 13.49 16.58 -0.74
C LEU A 485 14.23 16.14 0.53
N SER A 486 14.91 14.99 0.50
CA SER A 486 15.72 14.51 1.62
C SER A 486 16.91 15.39 1.99
N GLN A 487 17.45 16.17 1.06
CA GLN A 487 18.61 17.05 1.29
C GLN A 487 18.21 18.45 1.77
N GLY A 488 17.00 18.89 1.44
CA GLY A 488 16.58 20.28 1.66
C GLY A 488 17.40 21.30 0.87
N CYS A 489 17.12 22.59 1.10
CA CYS A 489 17.84 23.67 0.44
C CYS A 489 19.07 24.11 1.23
N PRO A 490 20.26 24.22 0.62
CA PRO A 490 21.47 24.55 1.36
C PRO A 490 21.38 25.96 1.94
N VAL A 491 21.90 26.12 3.15
CA VAL A 491 22.03 27.41 3.83
C VAL A 491 23.48 27.87 3.79
N HIS A 492 23.66 29.18 3.75
CA HIS A 492 24.99 29.78 3.86
C HIS A 492 25.15 30.41 5.23
N CYS A 493 25.89 29.71 6.08
CA CYS A 493 26.17 30.15 7.44
C CYS A 493 27.41 31.04 7.49
N LYS A 494 27.50 31.88 8.51
CA LYS A 494 28.73 32.63 8.79
C LYS A 494 29.84 31.65 9.16
N ALA A 495 31.10 32.09 9.05
CA ALA A 495 32.25 31.27 9.43
C ALA A 495 32.24 30.79 10.90
N SER A 496 31.48 31.44 11.77
CA SER A 496 31.30 31.07 13.19
C SER A 496 30.09 30.16 13.45
N GLU A 497 29.25 29.92 12.45
CA GLU A 497 28.01 29.15 12.56
C GLU A 497 28.19 27.76 11.91
N HIS A 498 27.52 26.76 12.46
CA HIS A 498 27.43 25.42 11.90
C HIS A 498 26.25 25.32 10.93
N SER A 499 26.45 24.67 9.78
CA SER A 499 25.37 24.30 8.85
C SER A 499 24.75 22.99 9.30
N CYS A 500 23.51 23.04 9.75
CA CYS A 500 22.78 21.91 10.28
C CYS A 500 21.75 21.39 9.28
N HIS A 501 21.49 20.09 9.32
CA HIS A 501 20.56 19.38 8.45
C HIS A 501 19.66 18.48 9.29
N ALA A 502 18.36 18.48 8.98
CA ALA A 502 17.36 17.58 9.52
C ALA A 502 16.76 16.81 8.34
N PRO A 503 16.93 15.49 8.28
CA PRO A 503 16.24 14.68 7.28
C PRO A 503 14.71 14.77 7.46
N PRO A 504 13.93 14.52 6.40
CA PRO A 504 12.47 14.58 6.48
C PRO A 504 11.90 13.45 7.35
N HIS A 505 10.87 13.77 8.13
CA HIS A 505 10.18 12.85 9.05
C HIS A 505 9.10 11.99 8.36
N CYS A 506 8.87 12.19 7.05
CA CYS A 506 7.88 11.46 6.27
C CYS A 506 8.29 11.37 4.80
N ALA A 507 7.81 10.33 4.11
CA ALA A 507 7.93 10.20 2.66
C ALA A 507 7.24 11.39 1.97
N GLY A 508 7.96 12.12 1.12
CA GLY A 508 7.47 13.32 0.43
C GLY A 508 7.63 14.64 1.21
N CYS A 509 8.14 14.59 2.45
CA CYS A 509 8.41 15.77 3.24
C CYS A 509 9.80 16.34 2.94
N MET A 510 10.00 17.64 3.14
CA MET A 510 11.27 18.33 2.89
C MET A 510 12.18 18.26 4.13
N GLY A 511 13.43 17.85 3.93
CA GLY A 511 14.51 18.01 4.90
C GLY A 511 14.87 19.47 5.11
N SER A 512 15.18 19.87 6.34
CA SER A 512 15.42 21.26 6.70
C SER A 512 16.90 21.53 6.91
N ASN A 513 17.42 22.63 6.35
CA ASN A 513 18.77 23.11 6.67
C ASN A 513 18.69 24.46 7.39
N TRP A 514 19.53 24.66 8.40
CA TRP A 514 19.60 25.93 9.14
C TRP A 514 21.02 26.21 9.66
N CYS A 515 21.28 27.45 10.03
CA CYS A 515 22.53 27.86 10.66
C CYS A 515 22.37 27.88 12.18
N SER A 516 23.36 27.37 12.91
CA SER A 516 23.37 27.31 14.36
C SER A 516 24.69 27.82 14.92
N ASP A 517 24.65 28.71 15.92
CA ASP A 517 25.83 29.14 16.68
C ASP A 517 26.37 28.03 17.62
N LYS A 518 25.65 26.92 17.72
CA LYS A 518 26.03 25.71 18.48
C LYS A 518 26.22 24.52 17.53
N PRO A 519 26.99 23.49 17.91
CA PRO A 519 27.04 22.23 17.16
C PRO A 519 25.62 21.74 16.85
N CYS A 520 25.43 21.22 15.64
CA CYS A 520 24.12 20.78 15.20
C CYS A 520 23.60 19.66 16.11
N PRO A 521 22.33 19.74 16.55
CA PRO A 521 21.72 18.60 17.22
C PRO A 521 21.76 17.42 16.25
N LEU A 522 22.10 16.24 16.75
CA LEU A 522 22.01 15.03 15.97
C LEU A 522 20.52 14.77 15.66
N LEU A 523 20.20 14.63 14.38
CA LEU A 523 18.86 14.29 13.93
C LEU A 523 18.96 13.13 12.97
N CYS A 524 18.39 12.01 13.37
CA CYS A 524 18.42 10.78 12.61
C CYS A 524 17.30 10.77 11.57
N ALA A 525 17.53 10.07 10.45
CA ALA A 525 16.48 9.80 9.48
C ALA A 525 15.30 9.04 10.12
N ALA A 526 14.14 9.01 9.46
CA ALA A 526 12.96 8.34 10.00
C ALA A 526 13.17 6.82 10.21
N ASP A 527 14.11 6.23 9.49
CA ASP A 527 14.58 4.85 9.60
C ASP A 527 15.88 4.69 10.41
N GLU A 528 16.32 5.75 11.09
CA GLU A 528 17.48 5.75 11.97
C GLU A 528 17.07 6.17 13.40
N MET A 529 17.80 5.69 14.39
CA MET A 529 17.66 6.06 15.80
C MET A 529 18.93 6.74 16.31
N GLU A 530 18.74 7.64 17.28
CA GLU A 530 19.84 8.26 18.00
C GLU A 530 20.44 7.29 19.01
N CYS A 531 21.75 7.13 18.95
CA CYS A 531 22.54 6.25 19.80
C CYS A 531 23.64 7.05 20.51
N VAL A 532 23.87 6.73 21.78
CA VAL A 532 24.96 7.34 22.55
C VAL A 532 26.08 6.31 22.72
N GLY A 533 27.25 6.62 22.19
CA GLY A 533 28.44 5.79 22.33
C GLY A 533 28.94 5.74 23.77
N SER A 534 29.79 4.76 24.08
CA SER A 534 30.39 4.57 25.41
C SER A 534 31.26 5.77 25.88
N ASN A 535 31.69 6.62 24.95
CA ASN A 535 32.40 7.88 25.19
C ASN A 535 31.46 9.11 25.30
N GLY A 536 30.14 8.91 25.24
CA GLY A 536 29.14 9.97 25.27
C GLY A 536 28.90 10.68 23.93
N THR A 537 29.49 10.22 22.81
CA THR A 537 29.19 10.81 21.49
C THR A 537 27.88 10.27 20.95
N GLU A 538 26.98 11.16 20.56
CA GLU A 538 25.73 10.86 19.87
C GLU A 538 26.01 10.56 18.38
N PHE A 539 25.42 9.50 17.83
CA PHE A 539 25.43 9.19 16.40
C PHE A 539 24.14 8.45 15.98
N CYS A 540 23.79 8.50 14.70
CA CYS A 540 22.60 7.83 14.16
C CYS A 540 22.95 6.43 13.64
N VAL A 541 22.04 5.48 13.85
CA VAL A 541 22.16 4.10 13.36
C VAL A 541 20.83 3.67 12.81
N LEU A 542 20.81 2.86 11.75
CA LEU A 542 19.56 2.33 11.21
C LEU A 542 18.78 1.61 12.32
N VAL A 543 17.47 1.86 12.38
CA VAL A 543 16.54 1.20 13.31
C VAL A 543 16.65 -0.32 13.18
N SER A 544 16.95 -0.84 11.99
CA SER A 544 17.18 -2.26 11.75
C SER A 544 18.47 -2.81 12.36
N GLU A 545 19.48 -1.97 12.57
CA GLU A 545 20.79 -2.38 13.11
C GLU A 545 20.89 -2.20 14.63
N GLY A 546 20.11 -1.27 15.20
CA GLY A 546 20.13 -0.98 16.64
C GLY A 546 21.43 -0.30 17.10
N CYS A 547 21.41 0.36 18.26
CA CYS A 547 22.61 1.04 18.77
C CYS A 547 23.76 0.07 19.05
N PRO A 548 24.98 0.30 18.55
CA PRO A 548 26.12 -0.57 18.84
C PRO A 548 26.50 -0.46 20.31
N VAL A 549 26.83 -1.59 20.90
CA VAL A 549 27.25 -1.70 22.30
C VAL A 549 28.73 -2.01 22.37
N SER A 550 29.44 -1.36 23.30
CA SER A 550 30.81 -1.76 23.65
C SER A 550 30.76 -2.89 24.67
N CYS A 551 31.19 -4.07 24.26
CA CYS A 551 31.26 -5.24 25.14
C CYS A 551 32.68 -5.43 25.67
N ARG A 552 32.85 -6.27 26.69
CA ARG A 552 34.19 -6.70 27.12
C ARG A 552 34.80 -7.56 26.01
N ASP A 553 36.13 -7.65 25.96
CA ASP A 553 36.84 -8.41 24.92
C ASP A 553 36.42 -9.89 24.84
N GLU A 554 35.80 -10.42 25.91
CA GLU A 554 35.36 -11.81 26.04
C GLU A 554 33.86 -12.01 25.76
N ASP A 555 33.12 -10.92 25.57
CA ASP A 555 31.67 -10.93 25.31
C ASP A 555 31.39 -10.82 23.81
N TYR A 556 30.37 -11.52 23.34
CA TYR A 556 29.82 -11.44 21.99
C TYR A 556 28.80 -10.31 21.87
N ILE A 557 28.83 -9.55 20.78
CA ILE A 557 27.80 -8.56 20.45
C ILE A 557 26.66 -9.30 19.74
N CYS A 558 25.49 -9.33 20.37
CA CYS A 558 24.30 -9.96 19.83
C CYS A 558 23.37 -8.93 19.23
N HIS A 559 22.77 -9.27 18.09
CA HIS A 559 21.86 -8.42 17.33
C HIS A 559 20.50 -9.10 17.19
N MET A 560 19.43 -8.37 17.47
CA MET A 560 18.05 -8.78 17.18
C MET A 560 17.43 -7.79 16.20
N SER A 561 17.09 -8.28 15.01
CA SER A 561 16.41 -7.48 14.00
C SER A 561 14.99 -7.11 14.46
N PRO A 562 14.47 -5.94 14.05
CA PRO A 562 13.14 -5.50 14.44
C PRO A 562 12.06 -6.43 13.90
N GLN A 563 11.14 -6.84 14.78
CA GLN A 563 10.05 -7.79 14.47
C GLN A 563 8.82 -7.12 13.82
N CYS A 564 8.86 -5.79 13.65
CA CYS A 564 7.79 -5.01 13.05
C CYS A 564 8.33 -3.72 12.43
N ALA A 565 7.57 -3.07 11.54
CA ALA A 565 8.00 -1.85 10.84
C ALA A 565 8.24 -0.64 11.76
N GLU A 566 7.69 -0.67 12.98
CA GLU A 566 7.85 0.38 14.00
C GLU A 566 8.79 -0.05 15.15
N CYS A 567 9.28 -1.29 15.12
CA CYS A 567 10.11 -1.87 16.17
C CYS A 567 11.58 -1.49 15.95
N VAL A 568 12.35 -1.39 17.03
CA VAL A 568 13.77 -1.05 16.99
C VAL A 568 14.62 -2.30 17.19
N GLY A 569 15.58 -2.53 16.30
CA GLY A 569 16.60 -3.56 16.47
C GLY A 569 17.42 -3.29 17.72
N THR A 570 17.80 -4.33 18.45
CA THR A 570 18.51 -4.18 19.73
C THR A 570 19.83 -4.94 19.69
N ASN A 571 20.91 -4.26 20.10
CA ASN A 571 22.19 -4.93 20.35
C ASN A 571 22.46 -5.05 21.85
N TRP A 572 23.03 -6.16 22.28
CA TRP A 572 23.45 -6.37 23.66
C TRP A 572 24.71 -7.23 23.75
N CYS A 573 25.41 -7.12 24.88
CA CYS A 573 26.58 -7.94 25.17
C CYS A 573 26.14 -9.27 25.79
N SER A 574 26.68 -10.37 25.27
CA SER A 574 26.45 -11.71 25.80
C SER A 574 27.80 -12.39 26.10
N PRO A 575 28.01 -12.96 27.29
CA PRO A 575 29.21 -13.74 27.59
C PRO A 575 29.26 -15.10 26.84
N THR A 576 28.27 -15.38 25.99
CA THR A 576 28.16 -16.60 25.18
C THR A 576 27.83 -16.27 23.73
N PRO A 577 28.27 -17.08 22.74
CA PRO A 577 28.01 -16.82 21.33
C PRO A 577 26.54 -16.55 21.05
N CYS A 578 26.27 -15.49 20.29
CA CYS A 578 24.91 -15.10 19.94
C CYS A 578 24.27 -16.21 19.10
N ALA A 579 23.17 -16.77 19.59
CA ALA A 579 22.37 -17.67 18.79
C ALA A 579 21.91 -16.90 17.55
N THR A 580 22.35 -17.31 16.35
CA THR A 580 21.93 -16.71 15.10
C THR A 580 20.41 -16.83 14.99
N SER A 581 19.72 -15.69 15.04
CA SER A 581 18.34 -15.60 14.61
C SER A 581 18.31 -15.82 13.09
N VAL A 582 17.48 -16.78 12.66
CA VAL A 582 17.14 -17.03 11.25
C VAL A 582 15.75 -16.48 11.01
#